data_AF-A0A9D5JXZ7-F1
#
_entry.id   AF-A0A9D5JXZ7-F1
#
_cell.length_a   1.000
_cell.length_b   1.000
_cell.length_c   1.000
_cell.angle_alpha   90.00
_cell.angle_beta   90.00
_cell.angle_gamma   90.00
#
_symmetry.space_group_name_H-M   'P 1'
#
loop_
_entity.id
_entity.type
_entity.pdbx_description
1 polymer ?
#
loop_
_entity_poly.entity_id
_entity_poly.type
_entity_poly.pdbx_seq_one_letter_code
_entity_poly.pdbx_strand_id
1 'polypeptide(L)'
;MCRSSTGTCPPVCCIWDVWSQNILIDEAGNLTGLVDWDRAVWGDPEIEFAVLDYCGISRPAFWEGYGQNRDQSAAARVRNAFYLLYELQKYIVIRQGRHHDPASARRYKEQVVQMVRHYFGQ
;
A
#
# COMPACT_ATOMS: atom_id res chain seq x y z
N MET A 1 -3.10 5.70 14.24
CA MET A 1 -2.84 4.48 15.04
C MET A 1 -1.41 4.51 15.55
N CYS A 2 -1.22 4.91 16.81
CA CYS A 2 -0.03 4.80 17.66
C CYS A 2 -0.40 5.55 18.96
N ARG A 3 -1.11 4.88 19.88
CA ARG A 3 -1.53 5.49 21.17
C ARG A 3 -0.64 5.03 22.32
N SER A 4 0.53 4.47 22.02
CA SER A 4 1.46 4.00 23.02
C SER A 4 2.56 5.04 23.19
N SER A 5 2.83 5.42 24.44
CA SER A 5 4.03 6.17 24.85
C SER A 5 5.35 5.43 24.53
N THR A 6 5.26 4.22 23.96
CA THR A 6 6.36 3.32 23.63
C THR A 6 6.73 3.30 22.14
N GLY A 7 6.05 4.10 21.29
CA GLY A 7 6.38 4.20 19.85
C GLY A 7 6.03 2.95 19.02
N THR A 8 5.30 1.99 19.58
CA THR A 8 4.90 0.75 18.91
C THR A 8 3.47 0.87 18.37
N CYS A 9 3.31 0.63 17.06
CA CYS A 9 2.01 0.54 16.42
C CYS A 9 1.44 -0.87 16.71
N PRO A 10 0.26 -0.99 17.37
CA PRO A 10 -0.34 -2.31 17.62
C PRO A 10 -0.75 -2.96 16.30
N PRO A 11 -0.58 -4.28 16.15
CA PRO A 11 -0.91 -4.96 14.90
C PRO A 11 -2.41 -4.92 14.65
N VAL A 12 -2.80 -4.75 13.39
CA VAL A 12 -4.18 -4.82 12.91
C VAL A 12 -4.28 -5.81 11.76
N CYS A 13 -5.48 -6.35 11.55
CA CYS A 13 -5.77 -7.11 10.34
C CYS A 13 -5.75 -6.16 9.12
N CYS A 14 -4.82 -6.40 8.21
CA CYS A 14 -4.66 -5.71 6.94
C CYS A 14 -5.01 -6.69 5.82
N ILE A 15 -5.82 -6.28 4.84
CA ILE A 15 -6.17 -7.10 3.67
C ILE A 15 -5.03 -7.07 2.65
N TRP A 16 -4.31 -5.95 2.62
CA TRP A 16 -3.12 -5.63 1.86
C TRP A 16 -3.30 -5.52 0.34
N ASP A 17 -4.31 -6.13 -0.26
CA ASP A 17 -4.55 -6.07 -1.71
C ASP A 17 -5.86 -5.32 -2.06
N VAL A 18 -6.04 -4.11 -1.51
CA VAL A 18 -7.21 -3.27 -1.80
C VAL A 18 -6.94 -2.41 -3.04
N TRP A 19 -7.55 -2.82 -4.16
CA TRP A 19 -7.56 -2.11 -5.43
C TRP A 19 -8.92 -2.29 -6.11
N SER A 20 -9.18 -1.53 -7.17
CA SER A 20 -10.53 -1.44 -7.78
C SER A 20 -11.14 -2.77 -8.21
N GLN A 21 -10.35 -3.79 -8.54
CA GLN A 21 -10.86 -5.10 -8.93
C GLN A 21 -11.31 -5.97 -7.75
N ASN A 22 -10.81 -5.69 -6.54
CA ASN A 22 -11.13 -6.42 -5.32
C ASN A 22 -12.28 -5.79 -4.53
N ILE A 23 -12.88 -4.72 -5.05
CA ILE A 23 -13.96 -3.96 -4.43
C ILE A 23 -15.26 -4.25 -5.17
N LEU A 24 -16.25 -4.78 -4.46
CA LEU A 24 -17.60 -5.00 -4.99
C LEU A 24 -18.50 -3.81 -4.66
N ILE A 25 -19.26 -3.35 -5.64
CA ILE A 25 -20.23 -2.27 -5.50
C ILE A 25 -21.61 -2.71 -5.99
N ASP A 26 -22.68 -2.15 -5.40
CA ASP A 26 -24.03 -2.27 -5.95
C ASP A 26 -24.27 -1.26 -7.09
N GLU A 27 -25.46 -1.30 -7.69
CA GLU A 27 -25.87 -0.36 -8.75
C GLU A 27 -25.91 1.11 -8.29
N ALA A 28 -26.07 1.36 -7.00
CA ALA A 28 -26.07 2.69 -6.42
C ALA A 28 -24.65 3.19 -6.07
N GLY A 29 -23.62 2.36 -6.25
CA GLY A 29 -22.22 2.68 -5.96
C GLY A 29 -21.82 2.48 -4.51
N ASN A 30 -22.61 1.77 -3.70
CA ASN A 30 -22.25 1.44 -2.32
C ASN A 30 -21.30 0.25 -2.29
N LEU A 31 -20.31 0.29 -1.40
CA LEU A 31 -19.43 -0.85 -1.12
C LEU A 31 -20.26 -2.01 -0.54
N THR A 32 -20.29 -3.15 -1.23
CA THR A 32 -21.02 -4.36 -0.80
C THR A 32 -20.12 -5.49 -0.34
N GLY A 33 -18.85 -5.46 -0.72
CA GLY A 33 -17.91 -6.51 -0.33
C GLY A 33 -16.47 -6.23 -0.74
N LEU A 34 -15.56 -6.95 -0.09
CA LEU A 34 -14.13 -7.00 -0.41
C LEU A 34 -13.77 -8.45 -0.64
N VAL A 35 -13.07 -8.74 -1.73
CA VAL A 35 -12.64 -10.09 -2.12
C VAL A 35 -11.12 -10.19 -2.15
N ASP A 36 -10.61 -11.42 -2.33
CA ASP A 36 -9.18 -11.71 -2.48
C ASP A 36 -8.33 -11.37 -1.24
N TRP A 37 -8.62 -12.08 -0.13
CA TRP A 37 -7.94 -11.94 1.16
C TRP A 37 -6.72 -12.85 1.30
N ASP A 38 -6.17 -13.33 0.18
CA ASP A 38 -5.08 -14.33 0.17
C ASP A 38 -3.80 -13.84 0.86
N ARG A 39 -3.62 -12.52 0.93
CA ARG A 39 -2.48 -11.85 1.55
C ARG A 39 -2.80 -11.13 2.85
N ALA A 40 -3.98 -11.38 3.42
CA ALA A 40 -4.37 -10.74 4.67
C ALA A 40 -3.38 -11.09 5.79
N VAL A 41 -2.95 -10.09 6.55
CA VAL A 41 -1.92 -10.23 7.60
C VAL A 41 -2.27 -9.41 8.82
N TRP A 42 -1.89 -9.91 10.01
CA TRP A 42 -1.88 -9.11 11.23
C TRP A 42 -0.56 -8.36 11.34
N GLY A 43 -0.58 -7.04 11.19
CA GLY A 43 0.65 -6.26 11.06
C GLY A 43 0.45 -4.75 11.13
N ASP A 44 1.42 -4.04 10.57
CA ASP A 44 1.44 -2.58 10.54
C ASP A 44 0.41 -2.03 9.54
N PRO A 45 -0.52 -1.13 9.93
CA PRO A 45 -1.49 -0.54 9.02
C PRO A 45 -0.87 0.23 7.84
N GLU A 46 0.37 0.72 7.97
CA GLU A 46 1.04 1.40 6.85
C GLU A 46 1.25 0.48 5.63
N ILE A 47 1.18 -0.84 5.81
CA ILE A 47 1.27 -1.81 4.71
C ILE A 47 0.07 -1.69 3.75
N GLU A 48 -1.13 -1.50 4.30
CA GLU A 48 -2.37 -1.30 3.54
C GLU A 48 -2.35 0.07 2.86
N PHE A 49 -1.94 1.09 3.62
CA PHE A 49 -1.93 2.46 3.11
C PHE A 49 -0.95 2.64 1.95
N ALA A 50 0.17 1.91 1.92
CA ALA A 50 1.06 1.90 0.77
C ALA A 50 0.38 1.40 -0.51
N VAL A 51 -0.46 0.37 -0.43
CA VAL A 51 -1.19 -0.14 -1.60
C VAL A 51 -2.29 0.83 -2.02
N LEU A 52 -3.02 1.41 -1.06
CA LEU A 52 -4.00 2.45 -1.35
C LEU A 52 -3.39 3.69 -2.01
N ASP A 53 -2.20 4.09 -1.57
CA ASP A 53 -1.42 5.18 -2.17
C ASP A 53 -1.01 4.82 -3.60
N TYR A 54 -0.48 3.61 -3.82
CA TYR A 54 -0.08 3.12 -5.14
C TYR A 54 -1.26 3.06 -6.12
N CYS A 55 -2.43 2.61 -5.65
CA CYS A 55 -3.65 2.50 -6.45
C CYS A 55 -4.42 3.83 -6.58
N GLY A 56 -4.00 4.89 -5.89
CA GLY A 56 -4.66 6.21 -5.93
C GLY A 56 -6.04 6.23 -5.27
N ILE A 57 -6.26 5.35 -4.28
CA ILE A 57 -7.50 5.22 -3.49
C ILE A 57 -7.47 6.09 -2.23
N SER A 58 -6.28 6.44 -1.71
CA SER A 58 -6.07 7.22 -0.48
C SER A 58 -6.46 8.72 -0.56
N ARG A 59 -7.60 9.02 -1.19
CA ARG A 59 -8.18 10.35 -1.36
C ARG A 59 -8.97 10.79 -0.13
N PRO A 60 -9.33 12.08 0.02
CA PRO A 60 -10.05 12.58 1.19
C PRO A 60 -11.33 11.79 1.53
N ALA A 61 -12.14 11.41 0.54
CA ALA A 61 -13.35 10.62 0.75
C ALA A 61 -13.09 9.23 1.37
N PHE A 62 -11.95 8.60 1.05
CA PHE A 62 -11.56 7.35 1.69
C PHE A 62 -11.30 7.56 3.18
N TRP A 63 -10.53 8.59 3.54
CA TRP A 63 -10.20 8.86 4.95
C TRP A 63 -11.42 9.28 5.78
N GLU A 64 -12.38 9.97 5.16
CA GLU A 64 -13.68 10.27 5.78
C GLU A 64 -14.44 8.97 6.10
N GLY A 65 -14.57 8.05 5.14
CA GLY A 65 -15.21 6.75 5.34
C GLY A 65 -14.45 5.81 6.29
N TYR A 66 -13.12 5.87 6.29
CA TYR A 66 -12.25 5.11 7.19
C TYR A 66 -12.41 5.55 8.66
N GLY A 67 -12.92 6.77 8.89
CA GLY A 67 -13.25 7.28 10.23
C GLY A 67 -12.03 7.64 11.08
N GLN A 68 -10.82 7.61 10.52
CA GLN A 68 -9.58 7.96 11.20
C GLN A 68 -8.60 8.65 10.26
N ASN A 69 -7.89 9.65 10.77
CA ASN A 69 -6.81 10.30 10.04
C ASN A 69 -5.55 9.41 10.00
N ARG A 70 -4.82 9.50 8.90
CA ARG A 70 -3.51 8.87 8.72
C ARG A 70 -2.51 9.34 9.78
N ASP A 71 -1.68 8.43 10.28
CA ASP A 71 -0.53 8.81 11.10
C ASP A 71 0.52 9.53 10.25
N GLN A 72 0.83 10.78 10.61
CA GLN A 72 1.82 11.60 9.92
C GLN A 72 3.17 11.67 10.64
N SER A 73 3.40 10.81 11.65
CA SER A 73 4.67 10.73 12.34
C SER A 73 5.83 10.39 11.39
N ALA A 74 7.04 10.86 11.71
CA ALA A 74 8.23 10.54 10.90
C ALA A 74 8.45 9.02 10.80
N ALA A 75 8.17 8.28 11.88
CA ALA A 75 8.25 6.83 11.91
C ALA A 75 7.24 6.18 10.94
N ALA A 76 5.99 6.64 10.89
CA ALA A 76 4.99 6.13 9.95
C ALA A 76 5.41 6.39 8.49
N ARG A 77 5.93 7.59 8.19
CA ARG A 77 6.42 7.92 6.85
C ARG A 77 7.56 7.02 6.39
N VAL A 78 8.49 6.66 7.29
CA VAL A 78 9.57 5.73 6.98
C VAL A 78 9.01 4.34 6.66
N ARG A 79 8.11 3.81 7.49
CA ARG A 79 7.51 2.49 7.26
C ARG A 79 6.72 2.45 5.95
N ASN A 80 5.93 3.48 5.67
CA ASN A 80 5.21 3.61 4.40
C ASN A 80 6.16 3.65 3.19
N ALA A 81 7.28 4.38 3.25
CA ALA A 81 8.26 4.41 2.17
C ALA A 81 8.82 3.00 1.89
N PHE A 82 9.12 2.22 2.93
CA PHE A 82 9.55 0.82 2.76
C PHE A 82 8.46 -0.06 2.15
N TYR A 83 7.20 0.09 2.56
CA TYR A 83 6.09 -0.68 2.00
C TYR A 83 5.79 -0.32 0.55
N LEU A 84 5.84 0.96 0.17
CA LEU A 84 5.73 1.41 -1.22
C LEU A 84 6.88 0.87 -2.08
N LEU A 85 8.11 0.87 -1.56
CA LEU A 85 9.24 0.26 -2.25
C LEU A 85 9.05 -1.23 -2.45
N TYR A 86 8.54 -1.95 -1.45
CA TYR A 86 8.22 -3.36 -1.58
C TYR A 86 7.14 -3.60 -2.65
N GLU A 87 6.08 -2.78 -2.62
CA GLU A 87 4.96 -2.84 -3.56
C GLU A 87 5.41 -2.67 -5.01
N LEU A 88 6.37 -1.77 -5.28
CA LEU A 88 6.94 -1.59 -6.62
C LEU A 88 7.94 -2.70 -7.01
N GLN A 89 8.80 -3.13 -6.07
CA GLN A 89 9.86 -4.10 -6.35
C GLN A 89 9.32 -5.47 -6.78
N LYS A 90 8.20 -5.93 -6.19
CA LYS A 90 7.61 -7.22 -6.56
C LYS A 90 7.24 -7.28 -8.05
N TYR A 91 6.85 -6.15 -8.66
CA TYR A 91 6.52 -6.10 -10.08
C TYR A 91 7.72 -6.32 -11.00
N ILE A 92 8.96 -6.10 -10.53
CA ILE A 92 10.16 -6.47 -11.30
C ILE A 92 10.16 -7.98 -11.53
N VAL A 93 9.93 -8.76 -10.47
CA VAL A 93 9.89 -10.23 -10.51
C VAL A 93 8.66 -10.72 -11.27
N ILE A 94 7.48 -10.15 -11.03
CA ILE A 94 6.25 -10.54 -11.72
C ILE A 94 6.36 -10.30 -13.23
N ARG A 95 6.81 -9.11 -13.64
CA ARG A 95 6.93 -8.76 -15.07
C ARG A 95 7.98 -9.62 -15.75
N GLN A 96 9.15 -9.81 -15.14
CA GLN A 96 10.22 -10.62 -15.71
C GLN A 96 9.86 -12.11 -15.76
N GLY A 97 9.40 -12.67 -14.65
CA GLY A 97 9.24 -14.11 -14.45
C GLY A 97 7.91 -14.65 -14.95
N ARG A 98 6.79 -14.00 -14.58
CA ARG A 98 5.44 -14.50 -14.92
C ARG A 98 4.95 -14.00 -16.26
N HIS A 99 5.22 -12.74 -16.59
CA HIS A 99 4.71 -12.12 -17.82
C HIS A 99 5.72 -12.12 -18.97
N HIS A 100 6.97 -12.54 -18.72
CA HIS A 100 8.06 -12.51 -19.69
C HIS A 100 8.21 -11.13 -20.38
N ASP A 101 8.00 -10.06 -19.62
CA ASP A 101 8.07 -8.66 -20.05
C ASP A 101 9.27 -7.95 -19.40
N PRO A 102 10.47 -8.11 -19.98
CA PRO A 102 11.69 -7.50 -19.44
C PRO A 102 11.72 -5.98 -19.60
N ALA A 103 10.94 -5.41 -20.53
CA ALA A 103 10.86 -3.97 -20.71
C ALA A 103 10.14 -3.33 -19.53
N SER A 104 8.99 -3.85 -19.13
CA SER A 104 8.30 -3.37 -17.94
C SER A 104 9.08 -3.66 -16.66
N ALA A 105 9.75 -4.82 -16.55
CA ALA A 105 10.59 -5.11 -15.39
C ALA A 105 11.71 -4.07 -15.19
N ARG A 106 12.35 -3.62 -16.29
CA ARG A 106 13.34 -2.53 -16.24
C ARG A 106 12.73 -1.19 -15.82
N ARG A 107 11.55 -0.84 -16.32
CA ARG A 107 10.84 0.39 -15.92
C ARG A 107 10.54 0.40 -14.41
N TYR A 108 10.03 -0.70 -13.86
CA TYR A 108 9.82 -0.80 -12.41
C TYR A 108 11.12 -0.70 -11.62
N LYS A 109 12.22 -1.31 -12.11
CA LYS A 109 13.54 -1.16 -11.50
C LYS A 109 14.01 0.29 -11.47
N GLU A 110 13.85 1.02 -12.58
CA GLU A 110 14.20 2.44 -12.67
C GLU A 110 13.37 3.29 -11.70
N GLN A 111 12.06 3.04 -11.61
CA GLN A 111 11.16 3.71 -10.65
C GLN A 111 11.58 3.46 -9.20
N VAL A 112 11.91 2.21 -8.83
CA VAL A 112 12.40 1.87 -7.49
C VAL A 112 13.67 2.64 -7.16
N VAL A 113 14.65 2.70 -8.08
CA VAL A 113 15.90 3.45 -7.86
C VAL A 113 15.63 4.95 -7.68
N GLN A 114 14.74 5.53 -8.49
CA GLN A 114 14.35 6.94 -8.35
C GLN A 114 13.68 7.21 -7.00
N MET A 115 12.79 6.32 -6.57
CA MET A 115 12.09 6.43 -5.29
C MET A 115 13.07 6.33 -4.11
N VAL A 116 14.02 5.38 -4.13
CA VAL A 116 15.06 5.27 -3.10
C VAL A 116 15.86 6.58 -2.98
N ARG A 117 16.26 7.17 -4.11
CA ARG A 117 16.98 8.45 -4.12
C ARG A 117 16.13 9.59 -3.56
N HIS A 118 14.84 9.61 -3.86
CA HIS A 118 13.93 10.64 -3.33
C HIS A 118 13.76 10.55 -1.81
N TYR A 119 13.58 9.34 -1.26
CA TYR A 119 13.32 9.15 0.16
C TYR A 119 14.59 9.10 1.03
N PHE A 120 15.71 8.64 0.48
CA PHE A 120 16.93 8.31 1.27
C PHE A 120 18.22 8.90 0.70
N GLY A 121 18.17 9.72 -0.35
CA GLY A 121 19.36 10.27 -1.01
C GLY A 121 19.91 11.56 -0.42
N GLN A 122 19.64 11.87 0.85
CA GLN A 122 20.27 12.98 1.58
C GLN A 122 21.49 12.50 2.36
#